data_AF-A0A2A4IVX6-F1
#
_entry.id   AF-A0A2A4IVX6-F1
#
_cell.length_a   1.000
_cell.length_b   1.000
_cell.length_c   1.000
_cell.angle_alpha   90.00
_cell.angle_beta   90.00
_cell.angle_gamma   90.00
#
_symmetry.space_group_name_H-M   'P 1'
#
loop_
_entity.id
_entity.type
_entity.pdbx_description
1 polymer ?
#
loop_
_entity_poly.entity_id
_entity_poly.type
_entity_poly.pdbx_seq_one_letter_code
_entity_poly.pdbx_strand_id
1 'polypeptide(L)'
;MMEYCPPNVTLGEIWVDHGISQCFMETASAILIGGFLLIFGLIQIVMYKRYATEVVDVRSSRLFAVQMFFTLFVPVLAVIRFLLQAFVFKGGSIYGYMILALVITLVVFPLSAYLAVLERRFLLPSVPPRGHGFVLLVFWALIFVSENLSFLNLNKEGWWWHLKNLQDRLEMSLFVGRYVSCMIMFVLGMKAPGIMHQFEYLEDDENRRNIPPRQDDNRSTFRNVFGKLRTLLPFLWPRKSACLQIYVLICVLALIAGRAVNLYVPIYSKKIVDSISIPPFYFRWDLVVIYVLFKFLQGGGTGGMGFLNNLRSFLWIKVQQYTTRELQLELFKHLHDLPLRWHLSRKTGEVLRVMDRGTDSIDNLLSYILFSITPTLIDIIVAVIYFVSEFNAWFGLIVFTTMVLYISEYF
;
A
#
# COMPACT_ATOMS: atom_id res chain seq x y z
N MET A 1 30.72 -31.72 15.90
CA MET A 1 30.37 -30.73 14.85
C MET A 1 29.19 -29.94 15.36
N MET A 2 29.19 -28.60 15.23
CA MET A 2 27.98 -27.82 15.54
C MET A 2 26.97 -28.06 14.42
N GLU A 3 25.85 -28.70 14.75
CA GLU A 3 24.76 -28.90 13.79
C GLU A 3 24.02 -27.57 13.58
N TYR A 4 23.68 -27.28 12.32
CA TYR A 4 23.03 -26.01 11.98
C TYR A 4 21.57 -25.98 12.45
N CYS A 5 20.86 -27.11 12.30
CA CYS A 5 19.51 -27.35 12.81
C CYS A 5 19.53 -28.51 13.81
N PRO A 6 18.48 -28.67 14.65
CA PRO A 6 18.34 -29.84 15.51
C PRO A 6 18.28 -31.16 14.73
N PRO A 7 18.70 -32.30 15.34
CA PRO A 7 18.97 -33.57 14.64
C PRO A 7 17.76 -34.21 13.94
N ASN A 8 16.53 -33.74 14.19
CA ASN A 8 15.29 -34.22 13.56
C ASN A 8 14.72 -33.26 12.51
N VAL A 9 15.38 -32.14 12.20
CA VAL A 9 14.84 -31.10 11.32
C VAL A 9 15.89 -30.68 10.31
N THR A 10 15.54 -30.74 9.03
CA THR A 10 16.38 -30.20 7.94
C THR A 10 15.87 -28.84 7.47
N LEU A 11 16.73 -28.06 6.83
CA LEU A 11 16.34 -26.78 6.20
C LEU A 11 15.32 -26.94 5.07
N GLY A 12 15.21 -28.13 4.47
CA GLY A 12 14.29 -28.42 3.37
C GLY A 12 12.87 -28.74 3.81
N GLU A 13 12.68 -29.17 5.07
CA GLU A 13 11.36 -29.49 5.61
C GLU A 13 10.73 -28.26 6.28
N ILE A 14 9.92 -27.55 5.48
CA ILE A 14 9.27 -26.31 5.88
C ILE A 14 8.15 -26.57 6.90
N TRP A 15 7.39 -27.65 6.75
CA TRP A 15 6.23 -27.98 7.57
C TRP A 15 6.45 -29.29 8.34
N VAL A 16 6.57 -29.21 9.67
CA VAL A 16 6.84 -30.35 10.56
C VAL A 16 5.92 -30.23 11.79
N ASP A 17 5.14 -31.27 12.07
CA ASP A 17 4.20 -31.37 13.20
C ASP A 17 3.21 -30.20 13.29
N HIS A 18 2.37 -30.03 12.26
CA HIS A 18 1.31 -29.02 12.21
C HIS A 18 1.80 -27.56 12.38
N GLY A 19 3.06 -27.29 12.05
CA GLY A 19 3.65 -25.95 12.08
C GLY A 19 4.95 -25.86 11.28
N ILE A 20 5.48 -24.65 11.17
CA ILE A 20 6.76 -24.35 10.51
C ILE A 20 7.92 -24.63 11.47
N SER A 21 9.00 -25.21 10.97
CA SER A 21 10.20 -25.44 11.78
C SER A 21 10.88 -24.13 12.21
N GLN A 22 11.30 -24.06 13.48
CA GLN A 22 11.94 -22.85 14.03
C GLN A 22 13.25 -22.53 13.31
N CYS A 23 14.01 -23.57 12.93
CA CYS A 23 15.25 -23.42 12.16
C CYS A 23 14.98 -22.71 10.82
N PHE A 24 13.99 -23.18 10.04
CA PHE A 24 13.64 -22.56 8.76
C PHE A 24 13.13 -21.13 8.95
N MET A 25 12.21 -20.91 9.90
CA MET A 25 11.61 -19.60 10.13
C MET A 25 12.64 -18.54 10.50
N GLU A 26 13.53 -18.81 11.47
CA GLU A 26 14.55 -17.86 11.91
C GLU A 26 15.64 -17.66 10.86
N THR A 27 16.08 -18.72 10.18
CA THR A 27 17.08 -18.62 9.11
C THR A 27 16.55 -17.82 7.92
N ALA A 28 15.35 -18.14 7.42
CA ALA A 28 14.78 -17.48 6.25
C ALA A 28 14.45 -16.02 6.53
N SER A 29 13.83 -15.72 7.68
CA SER A 29 13.51 -14.34 8.06
C SER A 29 14.76 -13.49 8.26
N ALA A 30 15.79 -14.02 8.96
CA ALA A 30 17.03 -13.29 9.18
C ALA A 30 17.76 -13.00 7.85
N ILE A 31 17.88 -13.98 6.95
CA ILE A 31 18.55 -13.78 5.65
C ILE A 31 17.78 -12.78 4.78
N LEU A 32 16.45 -12.91 4.69
CA LEU A 32 15.64 -12.02 3.85
C LEU A 32 15.64 -10.58 4.36
N ILE A 33 15.36 -10.39 5.65
CA ILE A 33 15.27 -9.05 6.27
C ILE A 33 16.66 -8.42 6.34
N GLY A 34 17.66 -9.18 6.77
CA GLY A 34 19.03 -8.70 6.88
C GLY A 34 19.64 -8.39 5.52
N GLY A 35 19.46 -9.27 4.54
CA GLY A 35 19.91 -9.04 3.16
C GLY A 35 19.27 -7.81 2.54
N PHE A 36 17.96 -7.62 2.74
CA PHE A 36 17.25 -6.44 2.25
C PHE A 36 17.84 -5.13 2.83
N LEU A 37 17.97 -5.02 4.15
CA LEU A 37 18.49 -3.78 4.74
C LEU A 37 19.99 -3.58 4.44
N LEU A 38 20.80 -4.63 4.41
CA LEU A 38 22.22 -4.49 4.08
C LEU A 38 22.41 -3.99 2.65
N ILE A 39 21.68 -4.52 1.66
CA ILE A 39 21.83 -4.09 0.27
C ILE A 39 21.24 -2.68 0.08
N PHE A 40 19.96 -2.49 0.38
CA PHE A 40 19.27 -1.23 0.08
C PHE A 40 19.63 -0.12 1.07
N GLY A 41 19.90 -0.45 2.32
CA GLY A 41 20.34 0.52 3.34
C GLY A 41 21.75 1.04 3.06
N LEU A 42 22.70 0.21 2.62
CA LEU A 42 24.02 0.69 2.21
C LEU A 42 23.95 1.58 0.97
N ILE A 43 23.14 1.21 -0.03
CA ILE A 43 22.88 2.05 -1.21
C ILE A 43 22.32 3.41 -0.77
N GLN A 44 21.37 3.41 0.17
CA GLN A 44 20.79 4.64 0.71
C GLN A 44 21.85 5.49 1.41
N ILE A 45 22.70 4.92 2.27
CA ILE A 45 23.78 5.67 2.95
C ILE A 45 24.73 6.32 1.93
N VAL A 46 25.13 5.58 0.90
CA VAL A 46 26.01 6.10 -0.17
C VAL A 46 25.33 7.26 -0.91
N MET A 47 24.04 7.14 -1.22
CA MET A 47 23.28 8.19 -1.87
C MET A 47 23.19 9.45 -1.02
N TYR A 48 22.88 9.32 0.28
CA TYR A 48 22.82 10.45 1.20
C TYR A 48 24.19 11.13 1.36
N LYS A 49 25.27 10.36 1.49
CA LYS A 49 26.63 10.92 1.59
C LYS A 49 27.04 11.70 0.34
N ARG A 50 26.53 11.33 -0.83
CA ARG A 50 26.90 11.95 -2.12
C ARG A 50 26.05 13.16 -2.48
N TYR A 51 24.77 13.15 -2.14
CA TYR A 51 23.80 14.11 -2.67
C TYR A 51 23.04 14.92 -1.61
N ALA A 52 23.14 14.58 -0.32
CA ALA A 52 22.31 15.22 0.68
C ALA A 52 22.89 16.52 1.22
N THR A 53 22.01 17.42 1.63
CA THR A 53 22.33 18.66 2.34
C THR A 53 21.90 18.56 3.80
N GLU A 54 22.66 19.18 4.70
CA GLU A 54 22.35 19.17 6.14
C GLU A 54 21.20 20.15 6.47
N VAL A 55 20.29 19.71 7.33
CA VAL A 55 19.18 20.54 7.83
C VAL A 55 19.60 21.20 9.15
N VAL A 56 19.62 22.53 9.17
CA VAL A 56 20.12 23.31 10.30
C VAL A 56 19.15 23.32 11.50
N ASP A 57 17.83 23.25 11.26
CA ASP A 57 16.81 23.27 12.32
C ASP A 57 16.05 21.94 12.44
N VAL A 58 16.59 21.03 13.25
CA VAL A 58 15.94 19.74 13.56
C VAL A 58 15.14 19.84 14.86
N ARG A 59 13.81 20.00 14.77
CA ARG A 59 12.93 20.01 15.96
C ARG A 59 13.01 18.67 16.71
N SER A 60 13.12 18.71 18.04
CA SER A 60 13.12 17.51 18.87
C SER A 60 11.70 16.94 19.00
N SER A 61 11.49 15.71 18.52
CA SER A 61 10.23 14.99 18.70
C SER A 61 10.42 13.88 19.75
N ARG A 62 9.56 13.86 20.78
CA ARG A 62 9.56 12.78 21.80
C ARG A 62 9.25 11.42 21.16
N LEU A 63 8.42 11.40 20.13
CA LEU A 63 8.05 10.18 19.40
C LEU A 63 9.24 9.54 18.66
N PHE A 64 10.17 10.34 18.11
CA PHE A 64 11.39 9.79 17.50
C PHE A 64 12.33 9.18 18.55
N ALA A 65 12.41 9.79 19.74
CA ALA A 65 13.18 9.20 20.84
C ALA A 65 12.60 7.84 21.28
N VAL A 66 11.27 7.72 21.34
CA VAL A 66 10.57 6.45 21.61
C VAL A 66 10.86 5.43 20.50
N GLN A 67 10.79 5.83 19.24
CA GLN A 67 11.11 4.95 18.11
C GLN A 67 12.56 4.43 18.17
N MET A 68 13.51 5.31 18.48
CA MET A 68 14.92 4.94 18.63
C MET A 68 15.15 3.98 19.80
N PHE A 69 14.48 4.23 20.94
CA PHE A 69 14.54 3.35 22.10
C PHE A 69 14.09 1.92 21.74
N PHE A 70 12.92 1.77 21.11
CA PHE A 70 12.42 0.44 20.73
C PHE A 70 13.28 -0.23 19.65
N THR A 71 13.86 0.55 18.72
CA THR A 71 14.78 0.02 17.70
C THR A 71 16.05 -0.56 18.34
N LEU A 72 16.58 0.08 19.38
CA LEU A 72 17.76 -0.40 20.11
C LEU A 72 17.41 -1.46 21.17
N PHE A 73 16.16 -1.54 21.61
CA PHE A 73 15.70 -2.52 22.60
C PHE A 73 15.57 -3.94 22.02
N VAL A 74 15.14 -4.08 20.77
CA VAL A 74 14.99 -5.40 20.11
C VAL A 74 16.29 -6.23 20.05
N PRO A 75 17.46 -5.70 19.65
CA PRO A 75 18.70 -6.48 19.68
C PRO A 75 19.10 -6.88 21.10
N VAL A 76 18.76 -6.09 22.13
CA VAL A 76 18.99 -6.46 23.53
C VAL A 76 18.15 -7.68 23.91
N LEU A 77 16.87 -7.73 23.51
CA LEU A 77 16.02 -8.90 23.72
C LEU A 77 16.57 -10.16 23.02
N ALA A 78 17.14 -10.01 21.81
CA ALA A 78 17.76 -11.12 21.09
C ALA A 78 19.01 -11.67 21.82
N VAL A 79 19.84 -10.78 22.38
CA VAL A 79 20.99 -11.19 23.21
C VAL A 79 20.53 -11.89 24.49
N ILE A 80 19.52 -11.35 25.19
CA ILE A 80 18.96 -11.97 26.40
C ILE A 80 18.46 -13.38 26.08
N ARG A 81 17.72 -13.55 24.98
CA ARG A 81 17.24 -14.87 24.52
C ARG A 81 18.39 -15.84 24.30
N PHE A 82 19.43 -15.42 23.59
CA PHE A 82 20.61 -16.25 23.34
C PHE A 82 21.34 -16.64 24.63
N LEU A 83 21.49 -15.71 25.58
CA LEU A 83 22.11 -15.99 26.88
C LEU A 83 21.29 -16.95 27.73
N LEU A 84 19.96 -16.82 27.75
CA LEU A 84 19.08 -17.77 28.44
C LEU A 84 19.23 -19.18 27.84
N GLN A 85 19.30 -19.29 26.52
CA GLN A 85 19.53 -20.59 25.86
C GLN A 85 20.90 -21.19 26.21
N ALA A 86 21.94 -20.36 26.23
CA ALA A 86 23.31 -20.83 26.48
C ALA A 86 23.57 -21.23 27.94
N PHE A 87 22.97 -20.51 28.90
CA PHE A 87 23.34 -20.64 30.32
C PHE A 87 22.26 -21.22 31.23
N VAL A 88 20.97 -21.03 30.91
CA VAL A 88 19.87 -21.32 31.85
C VAL A 88 19.14 -22.62 31.49
N PHE A 89 18.98 -22.94 30.20
CA PHE A 89 18.26 -24.16 29.80
C PHE A 89 19.16 -25.40 29.85
N LYS A 90 18.85 -26.33 30.77
CA LYS A 90 19.55 -27.62 30.90
C LYS A 90 19.35 -28.46 29.63
N GLY A 91 20.42 -28.66 28.85
CA GLY A 91 20.41 -29.43 27.61
C GLY A 91 20.24 -28.62 26.33
N GLY A 92 20.25 -27.28 26.40
CA GLY A 92 20.19 -26.42 25.23
C GLY A 92 21.48 -26.46 24.40
N SER A 93 21.56 -27.35 23.41
CA SER A 93 22.62 -27.27 22.41
C SER A 93 22.44 -26.02 21.57
N ILE A 94 23.50 -25.22 21.44
CA ILE A 94 23.51 -24.03 20.60
C ILE A 94 23.57 -24.47 19.14
N TYR A 95 22.54 -24.10 18.36
CA TYR A 95 22.46 -24.41 16.95
C TYR A 95 22.92 -23.24 16.08
N GLY A 96 23.37 -23.55 14.86
CA GLY A 96 23.88 -22.56 13.91
C GLY A 96 22.87 -21.47 13.53
N TYR A 97 21.58 -21.80 13.41
CA TYR A 97 20.54 -20.80 13.06
C TYR A 97 20.38 -19.70 14.13
N MET A 98 20.56 -20.03 15.41
CA MET A 98 20.44 -19.07 16.52
C MET A 98 21.56 -18.03 16.48
N ILE A 99 22.77 -18.48 16.15
CA ILE A 99 23.94 -17.61 15.99
C ILE A 99 23.73 -16.69 14.79
N LEU A 100 23.27 -17.24 13.65
CA LEU A 100 23.02 -16.46 12.45
C LEU A 100 21.98 -15.34 12.72
N ALA A 101 20.84 -15.70 13.32
CA ALA A 101 19.78 -14.75 13.63
C ALA A 101 20.26 -13.65 14.60
N LEU A 102 21.06 -14.01 15.61
CA LEU A 102 21.65 -13.05 16.55
C LEU A 102 22.59 -12.07 15.85
N VAL A 103 23.54 -12.58 15.06
CA VAL A 103 24.54 -11.75 14.35
C VAL A 103 23.85 -10.80 13.39
N ILE A 104 22.89 -11.28 12.61
CA ILE A 104 22.13 -10.44 11.68
C ILE A 104 21.36 -9.36 12.46
N THR A 105 20.67 -9.71 13.54
CA THR A 105 19.92 -8.75 14.37
C THR A 105 20.83 -7.66 14.95
N LEU A 106 22.01 -8.05 15.46
CA LEU A 106 22.99 -7.11 16.03
C LEU A 106 23.60 -6.15 15.00
N VAL A 107 23.64 -6.51 13.72
CA VAL A 107 24.15 -5.64 12.65
C VAL A 107 23.04 -4.74 12.09
N VAL A 108 21.87 -5.34 11.82
CA VAL A 108 20.78 -4.72 11.04
C VAL A 108 20.03 -3.67 11.86
N PHE A 109 19.76 -3.92 13.14
CA PHE A 109 19.02 -2.96 13.98
C PHE A 109 19.80 -1.64 14.21
N PRO A 110 21.09 -1.67 14.59
CA PRO A 110 21.89 -0.43 14.67
C PRO A 110 22.03 0.28 13.33
N LEU A 111 22.13 -0.45 12.22
CA LEU A 111 22.15 0.14 10.88
C LEU A 111 20.83 0.88 10.59
N SER A 112 19.68 0.29 10.93
CA SER A 112 18.36 0.92 10.77
C SER A 112 18.22 2.18 11.63
N ALA A 113 18.73 2.16 12.86
CA ALA A 113 18.79 3.32 13.74
C ALA A 113 19.65 4.44 13.15
N TYR A 114 20.81 4.09 12.60
CA TYR A 114 21.69 5.05 11.92
C TYR A 114 21.02 5.68 10.68
N LEU A 115 20.36 4.87 9.84
CA LEU A 115 19.56 5.34 8.70
C LEU A 115 18.44 6.30 9.14
N ALA A 116 17.72 5.99 10.22
CA ALA A 116 16.67 6.85 10.75
C ALA A 116 17.20 8.22 11.21
N VAL A 117 18.40 8.27 11.80
CA VAL A 117 19.06 9.53 12.17
C VAL A 117 19.56 10.28 10.93
N LEU A 118 20.07 9.56 9.93
CA LEU A 118 20.54 10.13 8.67
C LEU A 118 19.40 10.83 7.91
N GLU A 119 18.25 10.18 7.75
CA GLU A 119 17.05 10.75 7.11
C GLU A 119 16.51 11.99 7.82
N ARG A 120 16.75 12.10 9.14
CA ARG A 120 16.30 13.25 9.92
C ARG A 120 17.24 14.45 9.82
N ARG A 121 18.55 14.22 9.66
CA ARG A 121 19.57 15.29 9.61
C ARG A 121 19.86 15.77 8.19
N PHE A 122 19.61 14.93 7.19
CA PHE A 122 19.98 15.17 5.82
C PHE A 122 18.77 15.07 4.90
N LEU A 123 18.66 15.96 3.92
CA LEU A 123 17.61 15.92 2.89
C LEU A 123 18.22 15.68 1.51
N LEU A 124 17.54 14.85 0.72
CA LEU A 124 17.90 14.63 -0.67
C LEU A 124 17.36 15.78 -1.55
N PRO A 125 17.94 16.06 -2.72
CA PRO A 125 17.50 17.12 -3.63
C PRO A 125 16.12 16.87 -4.28
N SER A 126 15.55 15.67 -4.15
CA SER A 126 14.21 15.35 -4.62
C SER A 126 13.13 15.78 -3.63
N VAL A 127 11.87 15.81 -4.08
CA VAL A 127 10.70 16.21 -3.27
C VAL A 127 10.76 15.60 -1.86
N PRO A 128 10.68 16.41 -0.78
CA PRO A 128 10.85 15.90 0.57
C PRO A 128 9.82 14.78 0.82
N PRO A 129 10.26 13.60 1.26
CA PRO A 129 9.33 12.50 1.49
C PRO A 129 8.35 12.89 2.60
N ARG A 130 7.08 12.52 2.44
CA ARG A 130 6.00 12.67 3.45
C ARG A 130 6.22 11.75 4.68
N GLY A 131 7.46 11.35 4.96
CA GLY A 131 7.83 10.44 6.03
C GLY A 131 9.19 9.80 5.81
N HIS A 132 9.46 8.70 6.53
CA HIS A 132 10.70 7.93 6.41
C HIS A 132 10.90 7.41 4.98
N GLY A 133 12.15 7.12 4.65
CA GLY A 133 12.50 6.51 3.37
C GLY A 133 11.81 5.15 3.19
N PHE A 134 11.50 4.84 1.93
CA PHE A 134 10.82 3.60 1.56
C PHE A 134 11.53 2.35 2.09
N VAL A 135 12.86 2.33 2.06
CA VAL A 135 13.68 1.20 2.55
C VAL A 135 13.41 0.92 4.03
N LEU A 136 13.38 1.96 4.85
CA LEU A 136 13.19 1.83 6.30
C LEU A 136 11.76 1.37 6.65
N LEU A 137 10.76 1.87 5.92
CA LEU A 137 9.37 1.47 6.09
C LEU A 137 9.15 -0.01 5.71
N VAL A 138 9.73 -0.45 4.57
CA VAL A 138 9.67 -1.87 4.16
C VAL A 138 10.38 -2.76 5.19
N PHE A 139 11.53 -2.32 5.71
CA PHE A 139 12.26 -3.06 6.74
C PHE A 139 11.42 -3.30 8.01
N TRP A 140 10.81 -2.25 8.58
CA TRP A 140 9.95 -2.41 9.76
C TRP A 140 8.69 -3.23 9.47
N ALA A 141 8.12 -3.11 8.26
CA ALA A 141 7.00 -3.94 7.85
C ALA A 141 7.38 -5.43 7.77
N LEU A 142 8.54 -5.76 7.18
CA LEU A 142 9.02 -7.14 7.07
C LEU A 142 9.30 -7.75 8.44
N ILE A 143 9.89 -6.99 9.38
CA ILE A 143 10.07 -7.45 10.77
C ILE A 143 8.72 -7.73 11.42
N PHE A 144 7.76 -6.82 11.30
CA PHE A 144 6.43 -7.03 11.87
C PHE A 144 5.77 -8.26 11.26
N VAL A 145 5.86 -8.47 9.94
CA VAL A 145 5.35 -9.66 9.26
C VAL A 145 6.04 -10.94 9.76
N SER A 146 7.37 -10.94 9.94
CA SER A 146 8.08 -12.12 10.45
C SER A 146 7.67 -12.48 11.87
N GLU A 147 7.39 -11.48 12.73
CA GLU A 147 6.89 -11.76 14.08
C GLU A 147 5.48 -12.35 14.07
N ASN A 148 4.61 -11.90 13.16
CA ASN A 148 3.27 -12.48 12.99
C ASN A 148 3.33 -13.93 12.46
N LEU A 149 4.40 -14.32 11.77
CA LEU A 149 4.59 -15.69 11.28
C LEU A 149 4.65 -16.73 12.41
N SER A 150 5.06 -16.32 13.61
CA SER A 150 5.09 -17.17 14.80
C SER A 150 3.72 -17.69 15.23
N PHE A 151 2.63 -16.99 14.87
CA PHE A 151 1.26 -17.43 15.15
C PHE A 151 0.84 -18.65 14.30
N LEU A 152 1.56 -18.99 13.24
CA LEU A 152 1.29 -20.22 12.48
C LEU A 152 1.57 -21.49 13.31
N ASN A 153 2.35 -21.37 14.39
CA ASN A 153 2.76 -22.49 15.23
C ASN A 153 1.93 -22.65 16.52
N LEU A 154 0.73 -22.08 16.57
CA LEU A 154 -0.16 -22.13 17.75
C LEU A 154 -0.52 -23.56 18.19
N ASN A 155 -0.61 -24.51 17.24
CA ASN A 155 -1.08 -25.87 17.51
C ASN A 155 0.05 -26.89 17.70
N LYS A 156 1.32 -26.44 17.71
CA LYS A 156 2.48 -27.31 17.85
C LYS A 156 2.81 -27.52 19.33
N GLU A 157 2.65 -28.76 19.82
CA GLU A 157 2.79 -29.08 21.25
C GLU A 157 4.18 -28.79 21.86
N GLY A 158 5.22 -28.77 21.02
CA GLY A 158 6.59 -28.43 21.41
C GLY A 158 6.95 -26.94 21.32
N TRP A 159 5.98 -26.08 21.02
CA TRP A 159 6.18 -24.62 20.97
C TRP A 159 5.82 -23.98 22.31
N TRP A 160 6.37 -22.80 22.60
CA TRP A 160 6.21 -22.11 23.89
C TRP A 160 4.77 -21.65 24.21
N TRP A 161 3.79 -21.89 23.32
CA TRP A 161 2.38 -21.50 23.50
C TRP A 161 1.68 -22.23 24.64
N HIS A 162 2.09 -23.47 24.96
CA HIS A 162 1.40 -24.29 25.97
C HIS A 162 1.85 -24.06 27.42
N LEU A 163 2.85 -23.19 27.66
CA LEU A 163 3.26 -22.67 28.98
C LEU A 163 3.52 -23.74 30.07
N LYS A 164 3.91 -24.95 29.68
CA LYS A 164 4.07 -26.10 30.60
C LYS A 164 5.32 -25.92 31.48
N ASN A 165 6.39 -25.39 30.90
CA ASN A 165 7.69 -25.24 31.57
C ASN A 165 8.06 -23.77 31.86
N LEU A 166 9.00 -23.55 32.78
CA LEU A 166 9.59 -22.23 33.01
C LEU A 166 10.25 -21.67 31.73
N GLN A 167 10.83 -22.55 30.91
CA GLN A 167 11.39 -22.22 29.59
C GLN A 167 10.34 -21.60 28.67
N ASP A 168 9.16 -22.23 28.56
CA ASP A 168 8.07 -21.74 27.71
C ASP A 168 7.58 -20.36 28.16
N ARG A 169 7.49 -20.13 29.48
CA ARG A 169 7.10 -18.82 30.04
C ARG A 169 8.11 -17.72 29.71
N LEU A 170 9.40 -18.04 29.80
CA LEU A 170 10.47 -17.09 29.47
C LEU A 170 10.48 -16.76 27.96
N GLU A 171 10.41 -17.77 27.09
CA GLU A 171 10.34 -17.56 25.63
C GLU A 171 9.09 -16.76 25.24
N MET A 172 7.92 -17.06 25.84
CA MET A 172 6.70 -16.27 25.63
C MET A 172 6.88 -14.81 26.05
N SER A 173 7.51 -14.55 27.21
CA SER A 173 7.71 -13.16 27.67
C SER A 173 8.60 -12.35 26.74
N LEU A 174 9.67 -12.97 26.22
CA LEU A 174 10.58 -12.35 25.25
C LEU A 174 9.90 -12.13 23.90
N PHE A 175 9.09 -13.10 23.46
CA PHE A 175 8.29 -12.98 22.26
C PHE A 175 7.30 -11.79 22.35
N VAL A 176 6.56 -11.68 23.45
CA VAL A 176 5.63 -10.55 23.66
C VAL A 176 6.37 -9.21 23.66
N GLY A 177 7.52 -9.13 24.34
CA GLY A 177 8.36 -7.93 24.35
C GLY A 177 8.83 -7.53 22.95
N ARG A 178 9.27 -8.50 22.14
CA ARG A 178 9.69 -8.29 20.75
C ARG A 178 8.52 -7.88 19.86
N TYR A 179 7.37 -8.57 19.97
CA TYR A 179 6.16 -8.28 19.20
C TYR A 179 5.66 -6.85 19.44
N VAL A 180 5.51 -6.46 20.71
CA VAL A 180 5.06 -5.10 21.09
C VAL A 180 6.04 -4.04 20.59
N SER A 181 7.35 -4.28 20.72
CA SER A 181 8.38 -3.37 20.22
C SER A 181 8.28 -3.21 18.69
N CYS A 182 8.10 -4.30 17.96
CA CYS A 182 7.96 -4.28 16.49
C CYS A 182 6.68 -3.59 16.04
N MET A 183 5.57 -3.81 16.74
CA MET A 183 4.30 -3.13 16.48
C MET A 183 4.43 -1.61 16.69
N ILE A 184 5.06 -1.19 17.78
CA ILE A 184 5.29 0.24 18.06
C ILE A 184 6.20 0.85 16.99
N MET A 185 7.28 0.18 16.60
CA MET A 185 8.16 0.65 15.52
C MET A 185 7.44 0.79 14.19
N PHE A 186 6.59 -0.19 13.82
CA PHE A 186 5.83 -0.13 12.57
C PHE A 186 4.85 1.04 12.55
N VAL A 187 4.09 1.24 13.63
CA VAL A 187 3.12 2.35 13.75
C VAL A 187 3.83 3.71 13.74
N LEU A 188 4.93 3.86 14.49
CA LEU A 188 5.72 5.09 14.49
C LEU A 188 6.42 5.32 13.14
N GLY A 189 6.89 4.26 12.48
CA GLY A 189 7.49 4.32 11.16
C GLY A 189 6.56 4.89 10.10
N MET A 190 5.27 4.52 10.12
CA MET A 190 4.25 5.10 9.23
C MET A 190 3.93 6.57 9.54
N LYS A 191 3.97 6.96 10.81
CA LYS A 191 3.71 8.34 11.25
C LYS A 191 4.91 9.27 11.03
N ALA A 192 6.10 8.72 10.82
CA ALA A 192 7.37 9.42 10.59
C ALA A 192 7.59 10.65 11.48
N PRO A 193 7.59 10.48 12.82
CA PRO A 193 7.61 11.58 13.76
C PRO A 193 8.92 12.38 13.66
N GLY A 194 8.86 13.60 13.10
CA GLY A 194 9.99 14.54 13.10
C GLY A 194 10.55 14.88 11.72
N ILE A 195 9.91 14.46 10.63
CA ILE A 195 10.15 15.01 9.28
C ILE A 195 9.12 16.13 9.05
N MET A 196 9.60 17.29 8.62
CA MET A 196 8.76 18.47 8.40
C MET A 196 7.74 18.20 7.28
N HIS A 197 6.44 18.21 7.59
CA HIS A 197 5.40 18.14 6.56
C HIS A 197 5.23 19.53 5.92
N GLN A 198 5.50 19.63 4.62
CA GLN A 198 5.31 20.86 3.85
C GLN A 198 3.83 21.32 3.72
N PHE A 199 2.87 20.49 4.16
CA PHE A 199 1.43 20.78 4.08
C PHE A 199 0.96 21.91 5.00
N GLU A 200 1.71 22.22 6.06
CA GLU A 200 1.33 23.29 6.99
C GLU A 200 1.47 24.70 6.38
N TYR A 201 1.95 24.80 5.12
CA TYR A 201 1.96 26.04 4.34
C TYR A 201 0.84 26.16 3.29
N LEU A 202 0.03 25.10 3.06
CA LEU A 202 -1.02 25.10 2.02
C LEU A 202 -2.46 25.02 2.58
N GLU A 203 -2.62 24.80 3.89
CA GLU A 203 -3.95 24.75 4.53
C GLU A 203 -4.66 26.13 4.60
N ASP A 204 -3.97 27.22 4.29
CA ASP A 204 -4.57 28.57 4.36
C ASP A 204 -5.30 29.01 3.06
N ASP A 205 -5.29 28.18 2.00
CA ASP A 205 -5.94 28.52 0.71
C ASP A 205 -7.31 27.82 0.50
N GLU A 206 -7.65 26.80 1.31
CA GLU A 206 -8.99 26.17 1.26
C GLU A 206 -10.09 27.04 1.91
N ASN A 207 -9.73 27.93 2.84
CA ASN A 207 -10.68 28.84 3.50
C ASN A 207 -11.18 30.00 2.61
N ARG A 208 -10.80 30.04 1.33
CA ARG A 208 -11.21 31.10 0.38
C ARG A 208 -12.29 30.72 -0.64
N ARG A 209 -12.90 29.53 -0.54
CA ARG A 209 -13.96 29.07 -1.45
C ARG A 209 -15.37 29.24 -0.89
N ASN A 210 -15.80 30.50 -0.73
CA ASN A 210 -17.21 30.85 -0.59
C ASN A 210 -17.65 31.67 -1.81
N ILE A 211 -18.06 30.99 -2.89
CA ILE A 211 -18.79 31.57 -4.01
C ILE A 211 -20.15 30.85 -4.06
N PRO A 212 -21.29 31.54 -3.93
CA PRO A 212 -22.58 30.90 -4.03
C PRO A 212 -22.79 30.30 -5.43
N PRO A 213 -23.48 29.15 -5.55
CA PRO A 213 -23.74 28.54 -6.84
C PRO A 213 -24.57 29.50 -7.69
N ARG A 214 -24.13 29.73 -8.94
CA ARG A 214 -24.89 30.48 -9.91
C ARG A 214 -26.03 29.59 -10.39
N GLN A 215 -27.25 29.94 -10.00
CA GLN A 215 -28.48 29.24 -10.34
C GLN A 215 -28.86 29.60 -11.77
N ASP A 216 -28.43 28.80 -12.76
CA ASP A 216 -29.00 28.85 -14.10
C ASP A 216 -28.95 27.46 -14.77
N ASP A 217 -30.09 27.12 -15.38
CA ASP A 217 -30.44 26.00 -16.26
C ASP A 217 -30.75 24.60 -15.66
N ASN A 218 -32.03 24.46 -15.30
CA ASN A 218 -32.79 23.21 -15.09
C ASN A 218 -33.05 22.46 -16.42
N ARG A 219 -32.04 22.31 -17.29
CA ARG A 219 -32.12 21.46 -18.49
C ARG A 219 -31.18 20.28 -18.30
N SER A 220 -31.73 19.06 -18.35
CA SER A 220 -31.02 17.78 -18.25
C SER A 220 -29.60 17.86 -18.84
N THR A 221 -28.62 18.05 -17.96
CA THR A 221 -27.20 18.17 -18.28
C THR A 221 -26.70 16.93 -19.03
N PHE A 222 -27.40 15.81 -18.86
CA PHE A 222 -27.09 14.48 -19.38
C PHE A 222 -27.49 14.23 -20.83
N ARG A 223 -28.43 15.01 -21.41
CA ARG A 223 -28.94 14.70 -22.78
C ARG A 223 -27.86 14.77 -23.87
N ASN A 224 -26.75 15.47 -23.63
CA ASN A 224 -25.63 15.64 -24.56
C ASN A 224 -24.25 15.27 -23.98
N VAL A 225 -24.17 14.58 -22.82
CA VAL A 225 -22.89 14.21 -22.19
C VAL A 225 -22.06 13.33 -23.13
N PHE A 226 -22.68 12.38 -23.81
CA PHE A 226 -21.96 11.48 -24.72
C PHE A 226 -21.38 12.23 -25.93
N GLY A 227 -22.09 13.23 -26.46
CA GLY A 227 -21.59 14.09 -27.54
C GLY A 227 -20.40 14.95 -27.09
N LYS A 228 -20.50 15.56 -25.91
CA LYS A 228 -19.41 16.36 -25.31
C LYS A 228 -18.20 15.50 -24.92
N LEU A 229 -18.43 14.28 -24.44
CA LEU A 229 -17.37 13.33 -24.10
C LEU A 229 -16.66 12.85 -25.37
N ARG A 230 -17.38 12.61 -26.47
CA ARG A 230 -16.79 12.26 -27.77
C ARG A 230 -15.89 13.36 -28.32
N THR A 231 -16.22 14.63 -28.09
CA THR A 231 -15.35 15.76 -28.46
C THR A 231 -14.12 15.90 -27.57
N LEU A 232 -14.18 15.44 -26.32
CA LEU A 232 -13.06 15.49 -25.35
C LEU A 232 -12.14 14.25 -25.42
N LEU A 233 -12.67 13.10 -25.86
CA LEU A 233 -11.95 11.84 -26.08
C LEU A 233 -10.64 11.96 -26.90
N PRO A 234 -10.59 12.73 -28.00
CA PRO A 234 -9.33 12.91 -28.75
C PRO A 234 -8.26 13.69 -27.98
N PHE A 235 -8.65 14.51 -26.99
CA PHE A 235 -7.69 15.22 -26.13
C PHE A 235 -7.10 14.30 -25.05
N LEU A 236 -7.86 13.30 -24.59
CA LEU A 236 -7.39 12.30 -23.65
C LEU A 236 -6.39 11.33 -24.29
N TRP A 237 -6.45 11.13 -25.61
CA TRP A 237 -5.53 10.25 -26.32
C TRP A 237 -4.25 11.01 -26.72
N PRO A 238 -3.10 10.76 -26.07
CA PRO A 238 -1.85 11.46 -26.36
C PRO A 238 -1.31 11.00 -27.73
N ARG A 239 -1.71 11.66 -28.81
CA ARG A 239 -1.28 11.30 -30.18
C ARG A 239 0.21 11.56 -30.43
N LYS A 240 0.83 12.46 -29.66
CA LYS A 240 2.21 12.93 -29.92
C LYS A 240 3.30 12.00 -29.39
N SER A 241 3.02 11.06 -28.47
CA SER A 241 4.07 10.15 -27.96
C SER A 241 3.55 8.74 -27.66
N ALA A 242 4.30 7.73 -28.15
CA ALA A 242 3.98 6.32 -27.94
C ALA A 242 4.10 5.90 -26.47
N CYS A 243 5.03 6.49 -25.71
CA CYS A 243 5.21 6.20 -24.29
C CYS A 243 3.96 6.54 -23.47
N LEU A 244 3.34 7.71 -23.71
CA LEU A 244 2.09 8.09 -23.04
C LEU A 244 0.90 7.21 -23.44
N GLN A 245 0.86 6.73 -24.69
CA GLN A 245 -0.17 5.77 -25.12
C GLN A 245 -0.07 4.44 -24.37
N ILE A 246 1.15 3.94 -24.15
CA ILE A 246 1.39 2.75 -23.34
C ILE A 246 0.92 2.97 -21.90
N TYR A 247 1.20 4.12 -21.30
CA TYR A 247 0.71 4.44 -19.94
C TYR A 247 -0.83 4.42 -19.85
N VAL A 248 -1.53 5.00 -20.84
CA VAL A 248 -3.00 4.96 -20.91
C VAL A 248 -3.50 3.52 -21.03
N LEU A 249 -2.89 2.72 -21.91
CA LEU A 249 -3.26 1.32 -22.11
C LEU A 249 -3.06 0.49 -20.84
N ILE A 250 -1.93 0.64 -20.15
CA ILE A 250 -1.67 -0.04 -18.88
C ILE A 250 -2.67 0.41 -17.81
N CYS A 251 -3.03 1.71 -17.76
CA CYS A 251 -4.02 2.23 -16.83
C CYS A 251 -5.40 1.58 -17.05
N VAL A 252 -5.83 1.46 -18.33
CA VAL A 252 -7.09 0.79 -18.70
C VAL A 252 -7.04 -0.70 -18.37
N LEU A 253 -5.93 -1.39 -18.66
CA LEU A 253 -5.77 -2.80 -18.29
C LEU A 253 -5.81 -3.00 -16.76
N ALA A 254 -5.15 -2.13 -15.99
CA ALA A 254 -5.17 -2.17 -14.53
C ALA A 254 -6.58 -1.92 -13.97
N LEU A 255 -7.37 -1.04 -14.61
CA LEU A 255 -8.78 -0.82 -14.28
C LEU A 255 -9.60 -2.08 -14.51
N ILE A 256 -9.50 -2.70 -15.69
CA ILE A 256 -10.22 -3.93 -16.04
C ILE A 256 -9.83 -5.06 -15.09
N ALA A 257 -8.53 -5.24 -14.83
CA ALA A 257 -8.03 -6.22 -13.89
C ALA A 257 -8.59 -5.97 -12.48
N GLY A 258 -8.65 -4.72 -12.02
CA GLY A 258 -9.23 -4.37 -10.72
C GLY A 258 -10.71 -4.78 -10.60
N ARG A 259 -11.50 -4.58 -11.66
CA ARG A 259 -12.91 -5.01 -11.70
C ARG A 259 -13.06 -6.53 -11.72
N ALA A 260 -12.23 -7.22 -12.52
CA ALA A 260 -12.21 -8.67 -12.55
C ALA A 260 -11.87 -9.26 -11.17
N VAL A 261 -10.85 -8.72 -10.50
CA VAL A 261 -10.47 -9.13 -9.15
C VAL A 261 -11.64 -8.96 -8.17
N ASN A 262 -12.38 -7.84 -8.23
CA ASN A 262 -13.56 -7.63 -7.38
C ASN A 262 -14.61 -8.73 -7.52
N LEU A 263 -14.80 -9.25 -8.74
CA LEU A 263 -15.71 -10.37 -9.01
C LEU A 263 -15.13 -11.73 -8.58
N TYR A 264 -13.83 -11.96 -8.76
CA TYR A 264 -13.22 -13.25 -8.40
C TYR A 264 -13.09 -13.45 -6.89
N VAL A 265 -12.89 -12.40 -6.10
CA VAL A 265 -12.78 -12.51 -4.63
C VAL A 265 -13.95 -13.30 -3.99
N PRO A 266 -15.23 -12.93 -4.19
CA PRO A 266 -16.36 -13.68 -3.62
C PRO A 266 -16.49 -15.09 -4.23
N ILE A 267 -16.18 -15.28 -5.51
CA ILE A 267 -16.23 -16.61 -6.16
C ILE A 267 -15.22 -17.57 -5.52
N TYR A 268 -13.99 -17.12 -5.27
CA TYR A 268 -12.99 -17.95 -4.59
C TYR A 268 -13.36 -18.17 -3.12
N SER A 269 -13.97 -17.19 -2.46
CA SER A 269 -14.53 -17.38 -1.12
C SER A 269 -15.57 -18.50 -1.09
N LYS A 270 -16.50 -18.53 -2.08
CA LYS A 270 -17.48 -19.61 -2.25
C LYS A 270 -16.78 -20.97 -2.42
N LYS A 271 -15.81 -21.07 -3.33
CA LYS A 271 -15.06 -22.32 -3.57
C LYS A 271 -14.34 -22.84 -2.33
N ILE A 272 -13.79 -21.96 -1.50
CA ILE A 272 -13.14 -22.35 -0.24
C ILE A 272 -14.18 -22.93 0.72
N VAL A 273 -15.33 -22.27 0.91
CA VAL A 273 -16.40 -22.75 1.80
C VAL A 273 -16.97 -24.09 1.30
N ASP A 274 -17.19 -24.22 -0.01
CA ASP A 274 -17.70 -25.46 -0.62
C ASP A 274 -16.73 -26.64 -0.41
N SER A 275 -15.41 -26.40 -0.48
CA SER A 275 -14.39 -27.44 -0.27
C SER A 275 -14.36 -28.02 1.14
N ILE A 276 -14.86 -27.26 2.12
CA ILE A 276 -14.94 -27.66 3.53
C ILE A 276 -16.32 -28.21 3.87
N SER A 277 -17.32 -28.03 3.00
CA SER A 277 -18.70 -28.43 3.28
C SER A 277 -19.06 -29.83 2.75
N ILE A 278 -18.39 -30.30 1.68
CA ILE A 278 -18.70 -31.57 1.02
C ILE A 278 -17.62 -32.63 1.33
N PRO A 279 -17.96 -33.79 1.94
CA PRO A 279 -17.00 -34.86 2.19
C PRO A 279 -16.57 -35.55 0.88
N PRO A 280 -15.30 -35.97 0.74
CA PRO A 280 -14.23 -35.94 1.73
C PRO A 280 -13.62 -34.54 1.90
N PHE A 281 -13.42 -34.12 3.15
CA PHE A 281 -12.79 -32.84 3.47
C PHE A 281 -11.34 -32.83 3.00
N TYR A 282 -11.03 -32.01 1.99
CA TYR A 282 -9.68 -31.79 1.52
C TYR A 282 -9.31 -30.32 1.68
N PHE A 283 -8.26 -30.04 2.45
CA PHE A 283 -7.76 -28.67 2.62
C PHE A 283 -7.06 -28.20 1.33
N ARG A 284 -7.81 -27.46 0.50
CA ARG A 284 -7.35 -26.87 -0.77
C ARG A 284 -6.52 -25.61 -0.52
N TRP A 285 -5.24 -25.77 -0.18
CA TRP A 285 -4.34 -24.63 0.08
C TRP A 285 -4.13 -23.76 -1.17
N ASP A 286 -4.24 -24.35 -2.37
CA ASP A 286 -4.22 -23.67 -3.67
C ASP A 286 -5.29 -22.57 -3.76
N LEU A 287 -6.53 -22.87 -3.37
CA LEU A 287 -7.63 -21.90 -3.40
C LEU A 287 -7.43 -20.75 -2.42
N VAL A 288 -6.89 -21.06 -1.23
CA VAL A 288 -6.61 -20.05 -0.20
C VAL A 288 -5.52 -19.08 -0.66
N VAL A 289 -4.44 -19.58 -1.26
CA VAL A 289 -3.35 -18.73 -1.78
C VAL A 289 -3.87 -17.80 -2.88
N ILE A 290 -4.68 -18.31 -3.81
CA ILE A 290 -5.27 -17.49 -4.88
C ILE A 290 -6.22 -16.43 -4.30
N TYR A 291 -7.05 -16.79 -3.32
CA TYR A 291 -7.95 -15.85 -2.64
C TYR A 291 -7.18 -14.72 -1.95
N VAL A 292 -6.12 -15.05 -1.20
CA VAL A 292 -5.27 -14.05 -0.52
C VAL A 292 -4.59 -13.13 -1.53
N LEU A 293 -4.12 -13.66 -2.66
CA LEU A 293 -3.56 -12.86 -3.75
C LEU A 293 -4.59 -11.88 -4.32
N PHE A 294 -5.81 -12.33 -4.61
CA PHE A 294 -6.86 -11.45 -5.09
C PHE A 294 -7.28 -10.40 -4.05
N LYS A 295 -7.33 -10.77 -2.77
CA LYS A 295 -7.56 -9.82 -1.67
C LYS A 295 -6.47 -8.76 -1.55
N PHE A 296 -5.20 -9.13 -1.78
CA PHE A 296 -4.08 -8.20 -1.83
C PHE A 296 -4.20 -7.24 -3.02
N LEU A 297 -4.53 -7.76 -4.21
CA LEU A 297 -4.76 -6.94 -5.41
C LEU A 297 -5.95 -5.98 -5.24
N GLN A 298 -7.01 -6.42 -4.54
CA GLN A 298 -8.21 -5.64 -4.22
C GLN A 298 -7.99 -4.60 -3.10
N GLY A 299 -7.17 -4.90 -2.08
CA GLY A 299 -6.84 -3.98 -0.98
C GLY A 299 -7.49 -4.28 0.38
N GLY A 300 -7.84 -5.54 0.66
CA GLY A 300 -8.66 -5.91 1.82
C GLY A 300 -7.95 -6.13 3.16
N GLY A 301 -6.68 -5.75 3.32
CA GLY A 301 -5.90 -6.07 4.53
C GLY A 301 -6.28 -5.25 5.76
N THR A 302 -6.34 -3.92 5.64
CA THR A 302 -6.63 -2.97 6.75
C THR A 302 -6.54 -1.50 6.30
N GLY A 303 -6.67 -1.20 5.00
CA GLY A 303 -6.40 0.16 4.49
C GLY A 303 -6.80 0.41 3.04
N GLY A 304 -8.11 0.47 2.81
CA GLY A 304 -8.80 1.34 1.82
C GLY A 304 -8.53 1.23 0.33
N MET A 305 -7.38 0.76 -0.16
CA MET A 305 -7.04 0.79 -1.59
C MET A 305 -6.11 -0.36 -2.01
N GLY A 306 -6.55 -1.16 -2.99
CA GLY A 306 -5.76 -2.25 -3.55
C GLY A 306 -4.51 -1.84 -4.30
N PHE A 307 -3.58 -2.78 -4.45
CA PHE A 307 -2.36 -2.58 -5.23
C PHE A 307 -2.68 -2.11 -6.65
N LEU A 308 -3.66 -2.73 -7.32
CA LEU A 308 -4.08 -2.36 -8.67
C LEU A 308 -4.64 -0.93 -8.72
N ASN A 309 -5.39 -0.51 -7.70
CA ASN A 309 -5.95 0.84 -7.66
C ASN A 309 -4.85 1.89 -7.47
N ASN A 310 -3.88 1.62 -6.58
CA ASN A 310 -2.75 2.52 -6.36
C ASN A 310 -1.84 2.62 -7.60
N LEU A 311 -1.54 1.48 -8.23
CA LEU A 311 -0.75 1.45 -9.46
C LEU A 311 -1.45 2.25 -10.56
N ARG A 312 -2.75 2.02 -10.76
CA ARG A 312 -3.57 2.75 -11.73
C ARG A 312 -3.52 4.26 -11.47
N SER A 313 -3.75 4.69 -10.22
CA SER A 313 -3.72 6.11 -9.84
C SER A 313 -2.34 6.73 -10.08
N PHE A 314 -1.27 6.02 -9.75
CA PHE A 314 0.10 6.49 -9.99
C PHE A 314 0.40 6.69 -11.48
N LEU A 315 0.00 5.73 -12.33
CA LEU A 315 0.18 5.85 -13.77
C LEU A 315 -0.69 6.97 -14.36
N TRP A 316 -1.90 7.16 -13.82
CA TRP A 316 -2.81 8.21 -14.28
C TRP A 316 -2.26 9.61 -14.06
N ILE A 317 -1.55 9.88 -12.95
CA ILE A 317 -1.00 11.21 -12.67
C ILE A 317 -0.18 11.75 -13.85
N LYS A 318 0.63 10.91 -14.51
CA LYS A 318 1.43 11.35 -15.68
C LYS A 318 0.56 11.70 -16.88
N VAL A 319 -0.49 10.92 -17.13
CA VAL A 319 -1.44 11.13 -18.23
C VAL A 319 -2.25 12.41 -17.98
N GLN A 320 -2.72 12.60 -16.74
CA GLN A 320 -3.45 13.76 -16.28
C GLN A 320 -2.63 15.04 -16.49
N GLN A 321 -1.39 15.07 -15.98
CA GLN A 321 -0.48 16.22 -16.14
C GLN A 321 -0.21 16.58 -17.61
N TYR A 322 -0.02 15.58 -18.47
CA TYR A 322 0.14 15.81 -19.90
C TYR A 322 -1.12 16.40 -20.54
N THR A 323 -2.28 15.82 -20.23
CA THR A 323 -3.57 16.23 -20.80
C THR A 323 -3.92 17.66 -20.39
N THR A 324 -3.77 17.99 -19.10
CA THR A 324 -3.98 19.34 -18.56
C THR A 324 -3.08 20.36 -19.25
N ARG A 325 -1.80 20.04 -19.45
CA ARG A 325 -0.85 20.93 -20.12
C ARG A 325 -1.24 21.21 -21.57
N GLU A 326 -1.55 20.16 -22.35
CA GLU A 326 -1.92 20.34 -23.75
C GLU A 326 -3.25 21.11 -23.89
N LEU A 327 -4.22 20.85 -23.00
CA LEU A 327 -5.49 21.59 -22.98
C LEU A 327 -5.26 23.08 -22.68
N GLN A 328 -4.45 23.40 -21.66
CA GLN A 328 -4.11 24.78 -21.32
C GLN A 328 -3.38 25.49 -22.45
N LEU A 329 -2.45 24.83 -23.13
CA LEU A 329 -1.72 25.41 -24.27
C LEU A 329 -2.66 25.74 -25.43
N GLU A 330 -3.59 24.84 -25.76
CA GLU A 330 -4.55 25.07 -26.85
C GLU A 330 -5.53 26.20 -26.50
N LEU A 331 -6.04 26.23 -25.26
CA LEU A 331 -6.89 27.31 -24.77
C LEU A 331 -6.16 28.66 -24.76
N PHE A 332 -4.90 28.67 -24.34
CA PHE A 332 -4.08 29.87 -24.33
C PHE A 332 -3.78 30.38 -25.74
N LYS A 333 -3.50 29.47 -26.69
CA LYS A 333 -3.31 29.82 -28.10
C LYS A 333 -4.58 30.42 -28.70
N HIS A 334 -5.73 29.76 -28.47
CA HIS A 334 -7.02 30.29 -28.91
C HIS A 334 -7.30 31.66 -28.30
N LEU A 335 -6.93 31.87 -27.03
CA LEU A 335 -7.07 33.14 -26.36
C LEU A 335 -6.24 34.24 -27.04
N HIS A 336 -5.04 33.94 -27.54
CA HIS A 336 -4.18 34.91 -28.24
C HIS A 336 -4.65 35.23 -29.66
N ASP A 337 -5.36 34.31 -30.30
CA ASP A 337 -5.89 34.51 -31.66
C ASP A 337 -7.17 35.38 -31.68
N LEU A 338 -7.70 35.77 -30.52
CA LEU A 338 -8.90 36.60 -30.41
C LEU A 338 -8.63 38.08 -30.74
N PRO A 339 -9.63 38.80 -31.27
CA PRO A 339 -9.45 40.19 -31.67
C PRO A 339 -9.23 41.10 -30.46
N LEU A 340 -8.46 42.19 -30.64
CA LEU A 340 -8.14 43.16 -29.58
C LEU A 340 -9.39 43.72 -28.86
N ARG A 341 -10.51 43.89 -29.58
CA ARG A 341 -11.79 44.32 -28.98
C ARG A 341 -12.29 43.33 -27.91
N TRP A 342 -12.04 42.03 -28.09
CA TRP A 342 -12.38 41.01 -27.11
C TRP A 342 -11.52 41.17 -25.85
N HIS A 343 -10.22 41.39 -26.01
CA HIS A 343 -9.29 41.59 -24.89
C HIS A 343 -9.58 42.87 -24.09
N LEU A 344 -9.91 43.98 -24.76
CA LEU A 344 -10.21 45.26 -24.09
C LEU A 344 -11.51 45.25 -23.27
N SER A 345 -12.42 44.32 -23.54
CA SER A 345 -13.73 44.24 -22.90
C SER A 345 -13.79 43.30 -21.68
N ARG A 346 -12.71 42.57 -21.37
CA ARG A 346 -12.64 41.63 -20.24
C ARG A 346 -11.40 41.84 -19.40
N LYS A 347 -11.52 41.59 -18.09
CA LYS A 347 -10.37 41.63 -17.17
C LYS A 347 -9.52 40.37 -17.37
N THR A 348 -8.23 40.53 -17.65
CA THR A 348 -7.29 39.41 -17.88
C THR A 348 -7.29 38.38 -16.74
N GLY A 349 -7.32 38.84 -15.49
CA GLY A 349 -7.37 37.94 -14.33
C GLY A 349 -8.68 37.15 -14.20
N GLU A 350 -9.79 37.64 -14.71
CA GLU A 350 -11.05 36.90 -14.75
C GLU A 350 -11.01 35.80 -15.81
N VAL A 351 -10.48 36.11 -16.99
CA VAL A 351 -10.33 35.16 -18.09
C VAL A 351 -9.37 34.01 -17.72
N LEU A 352 -8.20 34.32 -17.14
CA LEU A 352 -7.25 33.29 -16.71
C LEU A 352 -7.87 32.37 -15.65
N ARG A 353 -8.57 32.94 -14.66
CA ARG A 353 -9.27 32.13 -13.64
C ARG A 353 -10.34 31.23 -14.24
N VAL A 354 -11.07 31.69 -15.25
CA VAL A 354 -12.07 30.87 -15.95
C VAL A 354 -11.38 29.73 -16.73
N MET A 355 -10.24 30.01 -17.36
CA MET A 355 -9.44 28.99 -18.06
C MET A 355 -8.90 27.92 -17.10
N ASP A 356 -8.29 28.34 -15.99
CA ASP A 356 -7.71 27.43 -14.99
C ASP A 356 -8.81 26.54 -14.37
N ARG A 357 -9.89 27.16 -13.88
CA ARG A 357 -11.02 26.42 -13.30
C ARG A 357 -11.72 25.52 -14.32
N GLY A 358 -11.84 25.98 -15.57
CA GLY A 358 -12.44 25.20 -16.65
C GLY A 358 -11.62 23.95 -16.98
N THR A 359 -10.29 24.09 -17.04
CA THR A 359 -9.36 23.00 -17.27
C THR A 359 -9.42 21.98 -16.13
N ASP A 360 -9.35 22.43 -14.87
CA ASP A 360 -9.44 21.56 -13.70
C ASP A 360 -10.79 20.84 -13.62
N SER A 361 -11.88 21.52 -13.98
CA SER A 361 -13.22 20.92 -13.99
C SER A 361 -13.35 19.83 -15.05
N ILE A 362 -12.80 20.06 -16.25
CA ILE A 362 -12.80 19.06 -17.33
C ILE A 362 -12.01 17.82 -16.90
N ASP A 363 -10.82 18.03 -16.33
CA ASP A 363 -9.94 16.95 -15.92
C ASP A 363 -10.55 16.08 -14.79
N ASN A 364 -11.14 16.74 -13.78
CA ASN A 364 -11.86 16.05 -12.71
C ASN A 364 -13.08 15.28 -13.22
N LEU A 365 -13.89 15.91 -14.08
CA LEU A 365 -15.09 15.29 -14.65
C LEU A 365 -14.72 14.08 -15.50
N LEU A 366 -13.66 14.18 -16.30
CA LEU A 366 -13.18 13.09 -17.15
C LEU A 366 -12.64 11.93 -16.31
N SER A 367 -11.82 12.24 -15.31
CA SER A 367 -11.31 11.24 -14.36
C SER A 367 -12.46 10.55 -13.61
N TYR A 368 -13.48 11.30 -13.19
CA TYR A 368 -14.66 10.75 -12.50
C TYR A 368 -15.49 9.84 -13.41
N ILE A 369 -15.76 10.26 -14.65
CA ILE A 369 -16.50 9.44 -15.63
C ILE A 369 -15.75 8.13 -15.91
N LEU A 370 -14.44 8.18 -16.12
CA LEU A 370 -13.65 7.00 -16.49
C LEU A 370 -13.42 6.04 -15.33
N PHE A 371 -13.23 6.56 -14.11
CA PHE A 371 -12.82 5.74 -12.96
C PHE A 371 -13.92 5.43 -11.95
N SER A 372 -15.02 6.18 -11.96
CA SER A 372 -16.14 5.95 -11.06
C SER A 372 -17.37 5.52 -11.84
N ILE A 373 -17.87 6.35 -12.76
CA ILE A 373 -19.15 6.08 -13.44
C ILE A 373 -19.05 4.88 -14.39
N THR A 374 -18.05 4.86 -15.29
CA THR A 374 -17.93 3.78 -16.28
C THR A 374 -17.74 2.42 -15.62
N PRO A 375 -16.83 2.25 -14.64
CA PRO A 375 -16.61 0.95 -14.01
C PRO A 375 -17.81 0.52 -13.17
N THR A 376 -18.52 1.43 -12.49
CA THR A 376 -19.72 1.09 -11.71
C THR A 376 -20.86 0.60 -12.59
N LEU A 377 -21.10 1.22 -13.74
CA LEU A 377 -22.07 0.74 -14.72
C LEU A 377 -21.73 -0.67 -15.22
N ILE A 378 -20.45 -0.91 -15.53
CA ILE A 378 -19.98 -2.24 -15.94
C ILE A 378 -20.17 -3.25 -14.79
N ASP A 379 -19.81 -2.90 -13.57
CA ASP A 379 -19.94 -3.76 -12.39
C ASP A 379 -21.41 -4.14 -12.15
N ILE A 380 -22.36 -3.22 -12.32
CA ILE A 380 -23.80 -3.48 -12.22
C ILE A 380 -24.24 -4.48 -13.31
N ILE A 381 -23.86 -4.26 -14.57
CA ILE A 381 -24.21 -5.16 -15.68
C ILE A 381 -23.65 -6.57 -15.42
N VAL A 382 -22.38 -6.66 -15.03
CA VAL A 382 -21.71 -7.93 -14.74
C VAL A 382 -22.38 -8.64 -13.55
N ALA A 383 -22.74 -7.91 -12.50
CA ALA A 383 -23.46 -8.47 -11.35
C ALA A 383 -24.81 -9.05 -11.77
N VAL A 384 -25.60 -8.31 -12.56
CA VAL A 384 -26.90 -8.79 -13.06
C VAL A 384 -26.71 -10.07 -13.88
N ILE A 385 -25.77 -10.08 -14.84
CA ILE A 385 -25.48 -11.28 -15.65
C ILE A 385 -25.11 -12.46 -14.76
N TYR A 386 -24.23 -12.25 -13.79
CA TYR A 386 -23.79 -13.30 -12.86
C TYR A 386 -24.94 -13.90 -12.03
N PHE A 387 -25.83 -13.06 -11.50
CA PHE A 387 -26.97 -13.54 -10.71
C PHE A 387 -28.01 -14.27 -11.57
N VAL A 388 -28.24 -13.81 -12.80
CA VAL A 388 -29.14 -14.50 -13.74
C VAL A 388 -28.59 -15.88 -14.10
N SER A 389 -27.27 -16.01 -14.33
CA SER A 389 -26.67 -17.28 -14.74
C SER A 389 -26.56 -18.31 -13.60
N GLU A 390 -26.22 -17.88 -12.38
CA GLU A 390 -25.95 -18.81 -11.26
C GLU A 390 -27.20 -19.19 -10.46
N PHE A 391 -28.21 -18.31 -10.36
CA PHE A 391 -29.37 -18.53 -9.50
C PHE A 391 -30.66 -18.67 -10.31
N ASN A 392 -31.19 -17.55 -10.82
CA ASN A 392 -32.40 -17.46 -11.64
C ASN A 392 -32.57 -16.00 -12.15
N ALA A 393 -33.29 -15.81 -13.26
CA ALA A 393 -33.62 -14.50 -13.80
C ALA A 393 -34.31 -13.57 -12.79
N TRP A 394 -35.14 -14.11 -11.90
CA TRP A 394 -35.82 -13.32 -10.86
C TRP A 394 -34.86 -12.62 -9.89
N PHE A 395 -33.76 -13.27 -9.50
CA PHE A 395 -32.76 -12.65 -8.64
C PHE A 395 -32.02 -11.51 -9.35
N GLY A 396 -31.68 -11.71 -10.62
CA GLY A 396 -31.11 -10.64 -11.44
C GLY A 396 -32.02 -9.43 -11.59
N LEU A 397 -33.34 -9.67 -11.76
CA LEU A 397 -34.34 -8.59 -11.84
C LEU A 397 -34.42 -7.79 -10.54
N ILE A 398 -34.42 -8.46 -9.39
CA ILE A 398 -34.43 -7.78 -8.08
C ILE A 398 -33.18 -6.89 -7.95
N VAL A 399 -31.99 -7.44 -8.21
CA VAL A 399 -30.73 -6.67 -8.14
C VAL A 399 -30.77 -5.47 -9.08
N PHE A 400 -31.17 -5.67 -10.34
CA PHE A 400 -31.28 -4.58 -11.31
C PHE A 400 -32.25 -3.48 -10.84
N THR A 401 -33.43 -3.87 -10.35
CA THR A 401 -34.45 -2.93 -9.86
C THR A 401 -33.93 -2.15 -8.65
N THR A 402 -33.26 -2.82 -7.70
CA THR A 402 -32.68 -2.13 -6.54
C THR A 402 -31.61 -1.12 -6.93
N MET A 403 -30.75 -1.44 -7.90
CA MET A 403 -29.72 -0.51 -8.38
C MET A 403 -30.33 0.68 -9.13
N VAL A 404 -31.37 0.46 -9.93
CA VAL A 404 -32.08 1.54 -10.64
C VAL A 404 -32.81 2.46 -9.66
N LEU A 405 -33.52 1.90 -8.68
CA LEU A 405 -34.19 2.67 -7.64
C LEU A 405 -33.19 3.51 -6.83
N TYR A 406 -32.07 2.91 -6.44
CA TYR A 406 -30.99 3.61 -5.75
C TYR A 406 -30.46 4.78 -6.59
N ILE A 407 -30.18 4.57 -7.88
CA ILE A 407 -29.71 5.66 -8.76
C ILE A 407 -30.79 6.74 -8.92
N SER A 408 -32.07 6.36 -8.99
CA SER A 408 -33.17 7.31 -9.13
C SER A 408 -33.43 8.15 -7.89
N GLU A 409 -33.09 7.66 -6.69
CA GLU A 409 -33.20 8.43 -5.45
C GLU A 409 -32.07 9.46 -5.33
N TYR A 410 -30.90 9.14 -5.90
CA TYR A 410 -29.72 10.01 -5.90
C TYR A 410 -29.77 11.14 -6.96
N PHE A 411 -30.73 11.08 -7.88
CA PHE A 411 -30.92 12.05 -8.98
C PHE A 411 -32.19 12.86 -8.79
#